data_AF-A0A4R8PR63-F1
#
_entry.id   AF-A0A4R8PR63-F1
#
_cell.length_a   1.000
_cell.length_b   1.000
_cell.length_c   1.000
_cell.angle_alpha   90.00
_cell.angle_beta   90.00
_cell.angle_gamma   90.00
#
_symmetry.space_group_name_H-M   'P 1'
#
loop_
_entity.id
_entity.type
_entity.pdbx_description
1 polymer ?
#
loop_
_entity_poly.entity_id
_entity_poly.type
_entity_poly.pdbx_seq_one_letter_code
_entity_poly.pdbx_strand_id
1 'polypeptide(L)'
;MTDKSQFESGHTVPVTDQSFPGKESDMPKPTPQFDRIPTHDGGSKLYQAAGKLKDMKAIITGGDSGIGRATAILFAMEGANSLIAYLPDEEDDAQETKKRVEEYGRTCHLLATDLTDRANCEKVVKTALDKMGGIDILFNNAAYQMMIEKIQDLSEDQWIHTFNTNIHPFFYLSKYSLPHMKKGSTIINNASINAYVGRPDLLDYTSTKGAIISFTRGLSNQFVDKGIRVNAIAPGPVWTPLIPATMNEEAQKQFTAPMGRPAQPSEIATCVVFLASTDSSSISGQTIHCNGGTIVNG
;
A
#
# COMPACT_ATOMS: atom_id res chain seq x y z
N MET A 1 31.37 12.96 6.73
CA MET A 1 29.98 13.36 7.02
C MET A 1 29.22 12.06 7.14
N THR A 2 28.77 11.68 8.34
CA THR A 2 27.87 10.53 8.50
C THR A 2 26.59 10.89 7.76
N ASP A 3 26.28 10.14 6.70
CA ASP A 3 25.03 10.28 5.97
C ASP A 3 23.90 10.06 6.99
N LYS A 4 23.18 11.13 7.34
CA LYS A 4 22.10 11.05 8.33
C LYS A 4 21.08 10.06 7.79
N SER A 5 20.71 9.09 8.62
CA SER A 5 19.78 8.03 8.25
C SER A 5 18.48 8.64 7.69
N GLN A 6 17.87 8.01 6.67
CA GLN A 6 16.55 8.43 6.15
C GLN A 6 15.44 8.38 7.21
N PHE A 7 15.75 7.80 8.39
CA PHE A 7 14.86 7.71 9.55
C PHE A 7 15.06 8.82 10.59
N GLU A 8 16.05 9.71 10.44
CA GLU A 8 16.27 10.83 11.37
C GLU A 8 15.30 11.98 11.12
N SER A 9 14.87 12.65 12.20
CA SER A 9 14.12 13.90 12.11
C SER A 9 14.92 14.96 11.35
N GLY A 10 14.25 15.68 10.45
CA GLY A 10 14.85 16.66 9.55
C GLY A 10 15.34 16.06 8.22
N HIS A 11 15.20 14.75 8.00
CA HIS A 11 15.39 14.17 6.68
C HIS A 11 14.33 14.69 5.70
N THR A 12 14.79 15.19 4.56
CA THR A 12 13.95 15.66 3.45
C THR A 12 14.17 14.79 2.24
N VAL A 13 13.10 14.54 1.49
CA VAL A 13 13.16 13.81 0.23
C VAL A 13 13.61 14.73 -0.91
N PRO A 14 14.38 14.24 -1.90
CA PRO A 14 14.76 15.04 -3.06
C PRO A 14 13.51 15.40 -3.87
N VAL A 15 13.43 16.65 -4.34
CA VAL A 15 12.38 17.06 -5.28
C VAL A 15 12.74 16.53 -6.66
N THR A 16 11.84 15.75 -7.25
CA THR A 16 11.98 15.22 -8.61
C THR A 16 10.63 15.19 -9.30
N ASP A 17 10.63 15.14 -10.63
CA ASP A 17 9.43 15.07 -11.43
C ASP A 17 9.42 13.77 -12.24
N GLN A 18 8.27 13.12 -12.30
CA GLN A 18 8.04 11.93 -13.11
C GLN A 18 6.67 12.03 -13.78
N SER A 19 6.47 11.32 -14.88
CA SER A 19 5.12 11.10 -15.42
C SER A 19 4.44 9.97 -14.67
N PHE A 20 3.13 10.09 -14.40
CA PHE A 20 2.31 8.98 -13.91
C PHE A 20 2.46 7.73 -14.82
N PRO A 21 2.58 6.51 -14.29
CA PRO A 21 2.42 6.10 -12.87
C PRO A 21 3.59 6.41 -11.94
N GLY A 22 4.71 6.91 -12.47
CA GLY A 22 5.98 6.97 -11.77
C GLY A 22 6.66 5.61 -11.71
N LYS A 23 7.98 5.59 -11.54
CA LYS A 23 8.79 4.37 -11.45
C LYS A 23 9.71 4.44 -10.25
N GLU A 24 9.79 3.34 -9.52
CA GLU A 24 10.70 3.16 -8.39
C GLU A 24 12.16 3.13 -8.87
N SER A 25 12.41 2.59 -10.06
CA SER A 25 13.73 2.62 -10.70
C SER A 25 14.22 4.04 -11.04
N ASP A 26 13.31 5.00 -11.23
CA ASP A 26 13.61 6.40 -11.53
C ASP A 26 13.66 7.28 -10.26
N MET A 27 13.48 6.70 -9.07
CA MET A 27 13.56 7.45 -7.80
C MET A 27 14.99 7.95 -7.53
N PRO A 28 15.14 9.20 -7.04
CA PRO A 28 16.44 9.77 -6.77
C PRO A 28 17.16 9.04 -5.63
N LYS A 29 18.49 9.18 -5.57
CA LYS A 29 19.28 8.69 -4.43
C LYS A 29 19.23 9.66 -3.25
N PRO A 30 19.23 9.17 -2.00
CA PRO A 30 19.11 7.75 -1.64
C PRO A 30 17.72 7.20 -1.96
N THR A 31 17.65 5.94 -2.40
CA THR A 31 16.37 5.30 -2.77
C THR A 31 15.55 4.96 -1.52
N PRO A 32 14.22 4.79 -1.66
CA PRO A 32 13.36 4.39 -0.54
C PRO A 32 13.80 3.07 0.13
N GLN A 33 13.50 2.96 1.42
CA GLN A 33 13.81 1.77 2.22
C GLN A 33 12.63 0.79 2.22
N PHE A 34 12.89 -0.46 1.84
CA PHE A 34 11.84 -1.48 1.68
C PHE A 34 11.88 -2.59 2.72
N ASP A 35 13.07 -2.95 3.23
CA ASP A 35 13.28 -4.02 4.22
C ASP A 35 14.10 -3.55 5.44
N ARG A 36 14.50 -2.28 5.48
CA ARG A 36 15.17 -1.69 6.64
C ARG A 36 14.20 -0.87 7.48
N ILE A 37 14.31 -0.96 8.79
CA ILE A 37 13.49 -0.25 9.78
C ILE A 37 14.39 0.57 10.72
N PRO A 38 13.88 1.64 11.36
CA PRO A 38 14.66 2.46 12.26
C PRO A 38 15.18 1.68 13.48
N THR A 39 16.34 2.08 13.98
CA THR A 39 16.89 1.64 15.27
C THR A 39 16.77 2.75 16.31
N HIS A 40 16.86 2.39 17.60
CA HIS A 40 16.70 3.35 18.71
C HIS A 40 17.76 4.47 18.72
N ASP A 41 18.91 4.24 18.10
CA ASP A 41 20.02 5.18 17.96
C ASP A 41 19.94 6.05 16.69
N GLY A 42 18.82 6.02 15.97
CA GLY A 42 18.59 6.82 14.75
C GLY A 42 19.10 6.18 13.46
N GLY A 43 19.78 5.03 13.54
CA GLY A 43 20.22 4.26 12.38
C GLY A 43 19.11 3.47 11.68
N SER A 44 19.52 2.43 10.96
CA SER A 44 18.61 1.47 10.36
C SER A 44 19.14 0.05 10.45
N LYS A 45 18.24 -0.91 10.63
CA LYS A 45 18.56 -2.35 10.61
C LYS A 45 17.64 -3.07 9.64
N LEU A 46 18.07 -4.23 9.17
CA LEU A 46 17.18 -5.13 8.43
C LEU A 46 16.01 -5.54 9.34
N TYR A 47 14.80 -5.60 8.76
CA TYR A 47 13.61 -6.14 9.40
C TYR A 47 13.88 -7.59 9.86
N GLN A 48 13.43 -7.93 11.06
CA GLN A 48 13.62 -9.26 11.63
C GLN A 48 12.29 -10.01 11.61
N ALA A 49 12.16 -10.93 10.66
CA ALA A 49 10.97 -11.77 10.54
C ALA A 49 10.90 -12.81 11.65
N ALA A 50 9.67 -13.19 12.01
CA ALA A 50 9.37 -14.22 13.01
C ALA A 50 8.58 -15.41 12.43
N GLY A 51 8.43 -15.49 11.11
CA GLY A 51 7.66 -16.53 10.42
C GLY A 51 6.16 -16.36 10.59
N LYS A 52 5.69 -15.12 10.76
CA LYS A 52 4.29 -14.78 11.10
C LYS A 52 3.29 -15.15 10.01
N LEU A 53 3.74 -15.25 8.76
CA LEU A 53 2.91 -15.47 7.58
C LEU A 53 3.30 -16.74 6.84
N LYS A 54 3.86 -17.72 7.55
CA LYS A 54 4.34 -18.98 6.98
C LYS A 54 3.26 -19.62 6.11
N ASP A 55 3.60 -19.82 4.84
CA ASP A 55 2.80 -20.48 3.81
C ASP A 55 1.48 -19.78 3.45
N MET A 56 1.30 -18.53 3.90
CA MET A 56 0.17 -17.69 3.49
C MET A 56 0.29 -17.27 2.03
N LYS A 57 -0.86 -17.05 1.39
CA LYS A 57 -0.98 -16.66 -0.02
C LYS A 57 -1.60 -15.27 -0.12
N ALA A 58 -0.82 -14.30 -0.54
CA ALA A 58 -1.21 -12.90 -0.60
C ALA A 58 -1.48 -12.43 -2.03
N ILE A 59 -2.57 -11.70 -2.23
CA ILE A 59 -2.74 -10.82 -3.39
C ILE A 59 -2.37 -9.41 -2.96
N ILE A 60 -1.49 -8.74 -3.70
CA ILE A 60 -1.07 -7.36 -3.46
C ILE A 60 -1.27 -6.55 -4.75
N THR A 61 -2.14 -5.55 -4.74
CA THR A 61 -2.27 -4.61 -5.87
C THR A 61 -1.30 -3.44 -5.71
N GLY A 62 -0.68 -2.97 -6.79
CA GLY A 62 0.37 -1.94 -6.73
C GLY A 62 1.56 -2.41 -5.89
N GLY A 63 1.92 -3.69 -6.02
CA GLY A 63 3.02 -4.30 -5.27
C GLY A 63 4.38 -4.19 -5.96
N ASP A 64 4.41 -3.64 -7.17
CA ASP A 64 5.61 -3.36 -7.97
C ASP A 64 6.52 -2.32 -7.33
N SER A 65 5.98 -1.37 -6.55
CA SER A 65 6.70 -0.21 -6.01
C SER A 65 6.17 0.24 -4.63
N GLY A 66 6.86 1.20 -4.01
CA GLY A 66 6.44 1.88 -2.80
C GLY A 66 6.03 0.95 -1.65
N ILE A 67 4.90 1.26 -1.01
CA ILE A 67 4.34 0.50 0.12
C ILE A 67 4.05 -0.95 -0.26
N GLY A 68 3.58 -1.18 -1.48
CA GLY A 68 3.26 -2.52 -1.96
C GLY A 68 4.51 -3.39 -2.14
N ARG A 69 5.59 -2.84 -2.72
CA ARG A 69 6.91 -3.51 -2.82
C ARG A 69 7.46 -3.87 -1.46
N ALA A 70 7.48 -2.91 -0.52
CA ALA A 70 7.91 -3.17 0.84
C ALA A 70 7.07 -4.28 1.49
N THR A 71 5.75 -4.22 1.32
CA THR A 71 4.84 -5.26 1.85
C THR A 71 5.13 -6.63 1.26
N ALA A 72 5.31 -6.75 -0.05
CA ALA A 72 5.63 -8.02 -0.71
C ALA A 72 6.94 -8.62 -0.17
N ILE A 73 7.96 -7.79 0.01
CA ILE A 73 9.26 -8.19 0.57
C ILE A 73 9.11 -8.65 2.02
N LEU A 74 8.46 -7.87 2.89
CA LEU A 74 8.27 -8.23 4.29
C LEU A 74 7.39 -9.48 4.44
N PHE A 75 6.39 -9.65 3.56
CA PHE A 75 5.58 -10.86 3.50
C PHE A 75 6.43 -12.08 3.14
N ALA A 76 7.35 -11.96 2.19
CA ALA A 76 8.30 -13.00 1.83
C ALA A 76 9.21 -13.37 3.01
N MET A 77 9.77 -12.36 3.69
CA MET A 77 10.58 -12.56 4.90
C MET A 77 9.80 -13.29 6.01
N GLU A 78 8.50 -13.01 6.15
CA GLU A 78 7.61 -13.68 7.10
C GLU A 78 7.06 -15.03 6.62
N GLY A 79 7.41 -15.45 5.39
CA GLY A 79 7.13 -16.78 4.86
C GLY A 79 5.91 -16.90 3.93
N ALA A 80 5.37 -15.80 3.42
CA ALA A 80 4.23 -15.81 2.50
C ALA A 80 4.64 -15.81 1.03
N ASN A 81 3.83 -16.43 0.17
CA ASN A 81 3.89 -16.27 -1.28
C ASN A 81 2.95 -15.16 -1.72
N SER A 82 3.26 -14.50 -2.84
CA SER A 82 2.47 -13.37 -3.33
C SER A 82 2.12 -13.47 -4.81
N LEU A 83 0.96 -12.96 -5.19
CA LEU A 83 0.63 -12.48 -6.54
C LEU A 83 0.56 -10.96 -6.49
N ILE A 84 1.33 -10.30 -7.36
CA ILE A 84 1.33 -8.85 -7.49
C ILE A 84 0.63 -8.44 -8.79
N ALA A 85 -0.34 -7.53 -8.67
CA ALA A 85 -1.01 -6.89 -9.81
C ALA A 85 -0.59 -5.41 -9.91
N TYR A 86 -0.22 -4.95 -11.09
CA TYR A 86 0.40 -3.64 -11.35
C TYR A 86 0.12 -3.20 -12.81
N LEU A 87 0.39 -1.95 -13.18
CA LEU A 87 0.19 -1.50 -14.57
C LEU A 87 1.31 -2.02 -15.48
N PRO A 88 1.04 -2.33 -16.77
CA PRO A 88 2.07 -2.81 -17.69
C PRO A 88 3.33 -1.93 -17.78
N ASP A 89 3.19 -0.61 -17.61
CA ASP A 89 4.30 0.34 -17.70
C ASP A 89 5.31 0.23 -16.54
N GLU A 90 4.93 -0.48 -15.47
CA GLU A 90 5.69 -0.70 -14.23
C GLU A 90 6.37 -2.09 -14.20
N GLU A 91 6.45 -2.80 -15.34
CA GLU A 91 6.96 -4.17 -15.43
C GLU A 91 8.37 -4.34 -14.84
N ASP A 92 9.30 -3.43 -15.13
CA ASP A 92 10.67 -3.51 -14.63
C ASP A 92 10.72 -3.45 -13.10
N ASP A 93 9.85 -2.64 -12.49
CA ASP A 93 9.72 -2.50 -11.05
C ASP A 93 9.06 -3.73 -10.41
N ALA A 94 8.08 -4.32 -11.09
CA ALA A 94 7.48 -5.57 -10.67
C ALA A 94 8.50 -6.73 -10.68
N GLN A 95 9.36 -6.80 -11.71
CA GLN A 95 10.41 -7.81 -11.80
C GLN A 95 11.46 -7.66 -10.69
N GLU A 96 11.86 -6.44 -10.36
CA GLU A 96 12.77 -6.20 -9.23
C GLU A 96 12.11 -6.61 -7.90
N THR A 97 10.83 -6.29 -7.68
CA THR A 97 10.11 -6.77 -6.49
C THR A 97 10.07 -8.29 -6.42
N LYS A 98 9.74 -8.95 -7.54
CA LYS A 98 9.71 -10.41 -7.63
C LYS A 98 11.07 -11.00 -7.25
N LYS A 99 12.16 -10.49 -7.82
CA LYS A 99 13.51 -10.94 -7.52
C LYS A 99 13.81 -10.84 -6.02
N ARG A 100 13.48 -9.71 -5.38
CA ARG A 100 13.69 -9.52 -3.94
C ARG A 100 12.83 -10.44 -3.07
N VAL A 101 11.61 -10.75 -3.49
CA VAL A 101 10.77 -11.77 -2.82
C VAL A 101 11.42 -13.16 -2.94
N GLU A 102 11.92 -13.50 -4.12
CA GLU A 102 12.55 -14.80 -4.40
C GLU A 102 13.90 -14.96 -3.68
N GLU A 103 14.64 -13.86 -3.41
CA GLU A 103 15.84 -13.85 -2.56
C GLU A 103 15.55 -14.31 -1.12
N TYR A 104 14.34 -14.09 -0.61
CA TYR A 104 13.88 -14.59 0.70
C TYR A 104 13.23 -15.99 0.62
N GLY A 105 13.35 -16.68 -0.53
CA GLY A 105 12.94 -18.08 -0.71
C GLY A 105 11.44 -18.28 -0.87
N ARG A 106 10.66 -17.22 -1.15
CA ARG A 106 9.22 -17.30 -1.42
C ARG A 106 8.92 -17.03 -2.88
N THR A 107 7.75 -17.48 -3.34
CA THR A 107 7.33 -17.31 -4.73
C THR A 107 6.57 -16.00 -4.90
N CYS A 108 6.93 -15.24 -5.95
CA CYS A 108 6.18 -14.05 -6.38
C CYS A 108 5.70 -14.22 -7.83
N HIS A 109 4.38 -14.25 -8.00
CA HIS A 109 3.74 -14.21 -9.30
C HIS A 109 3.43 -12.77 -9.68
N LEU A 110 3.53 -12.47 -10.97
CA LEU A 110 3.30 -11.14 -11.51
C LEU A 110 2.14 -11.18 -12.50
N LEU A 111 1.30 -10.14 -12.46
CA LEU A 111 0.21 -9.93 -13.41
C LEU A 111 0.07 -8.44 -13.74
N ALA A 112 0.71 -8.02 -14.83
CA ALA A 112 0.48 -6.72 -15.44
C ALA A 112 -0.98 -6.61 -15.92
N THR A 113 -1.76 -5.70 -15.34
CA THR A 113 -3.17 -5.49 -15.67
C THR A 113 -3.70 -4.17 -15.12
N ASP A 114 -4.60 -3.53 -15.86
CA ASP A 114 -5.35 -2.36 -15.36
C ASP A 114 -6.57 -2.82 -14.55
N LEU A 115 -6.61 -2.44 -13.27
CA LEU A 115 -7.68 -2.85 -12.35
C LEU A 115 -8.95 -2.00 -12.46
N THR A 116 -8.94 -0.91 -13.24
CA THR A 116 -10.14 -0.12 -13.51
C THR A 116 -11.21 -0.94 -14.25
N ASP A 117 -10.81 -1.98 -14.98
CA ASP A 117 -11.72 -2.97 -15.57
C ASP A 117 -12.06 -4.09 -14.56
N ARG A 118 -13.36 -4.29 -14.33
CA ARG A 118 -13.92 -5.36 -13.51
C ARG A 118 -13.42 -6.76 -13.94
N ALA A 119 -13.34 -7.03 -15.24
CA ALA A 119 -12.91 -8.33 -15.76
C ALA A 119 -11.45 -8.64 -15.39
N ASN A 120 -10.61 -7.60 -15.34
CA ASN A 120 -9.23 -7.72 -14.90
C ASN A 120 -9.13 -8.01 -13.40
N CYS A 121 -9.98 -7.40 -12.56
CA CYS A 121 -10.07 -7.76 -11.15
C CYS A 121 -10.44 -9.24 -10.93
N GLU A 122 -11.39 -9.78 -11.70
CA GLU A 122 -11.75 -11.20 -11.66
C GLU A 122 -10.58 -12.10 -12.12
N LYS A 123 -9.86 -11.69 -13.17
CA LYS A 123 -8.66 -12.37 -13.67
C LYS A 123 -7.56 -12.45 -12.61
N VAL A 124 -7.35 -11.41 -11.80
CA VAL A 124 -6.38 -11.42 -10.68
C VAL A 124 -6.72 -12.53 -9.69
N VAL A 125 -7.97 -12.59 -9.24
CA VAL A 125 -8.41 -13.61 -8.28
C VAL A 125 -8.26 -15.01 -8.88
N LYS A 126 -8.68 -15.22 -10.13
CA LYS A 126 -8.51 -16.50 -10.82
C LYS A 126 -7.03 -16.91 -10.92
N THR A 127 -6.16 -15.96 -11.28
CA THR A 127 -4.71 -16.21 -11.39
C THR A 127 -4.12 -16.60 -10.03
N ALA A 128 -4.54 -15.96 -8.94
CA ALA A 128 -4.11 -16.32 -7.59
C ALA A 128 -4.51 -17.74 -7.21
N LEU A 129 -5.75 -18.15 -7.54
CA LEU A 129 -6.22 -19.51 -7.32
C LEU A 129 -5.43 -20.53 -8.15
N ASP A 130 -5.21 -20.24 -9.43
CA ASP A 130 -4.50 -21.14 -10.35
C ASP A 130 -3.01 -21.30 -9.97
N LYS A 131 -2.35 -20.22 -9.51
CA LYS A 131 -0.91 -20.21 -9.23
C LYS A 131 -0.56 -20.57 -7.78
N MET A 132 -1.36 -20.13 -6.81
CA MET A 132 -1.08 -20.30 -5.38
C MET A 132 -2.01 -21.34 -4.71
N GLY A 133 -3.10 -21.75 -5.37
CA GLY A 133 -4.05 -22.73 -4.82
C GLY A 133 -4.91 -22.20 -3.66
N GLY A 134 -5.03 -20.89 -3.49
CA GLY A 134 -5.82 -20.26 -2.43
C GLY A 134 -5.48 -18.79 -2.20
N ILE A 135 -6.27 -18.13 -1.36
CA ILE A 135 -6.11 -16.71 -0.99
C ILE A 135 -6.31 -16.61 0.52
N ASP A 136 -5.26 -16.21 1.23
CA ASP A 136 -5.30 -16.00 2.69
C ASP A 136 -5.29 -14.50 3.03
N ILE A 137 -4.61 -13.70 2.21
CA ILE A 137 -4.45 -12.26 2.42
C ILE A 137 -4.81 -11.53 1.12
N LEU A 138 -5.66 -10.50 1.21
CA LEU A 138 -5.85 -9.53 0.14
C LEU A 138 -5.42 -8.15 0.65
N PHE A 139 -4.38 -7.58 0.06
CA PHE A 139 -3.95 -6.21 0.32
C PHE A 139 -4.31 -5.33 -0.87
N ASN A 140 -5.43 -4.61 -0.75
CA ASN A 140 -5.84 -3.60 -1.72
C ASN A 140 -5.04 -2.32 -1.43
N ASN A 141 -4.13 -1.98 -2.33
CA ASN A 141 -3.11 -0.95 -2.14
C ASN A 141 -2.93 0.01 -3.33
N ALA A 142 -3.19 -0.44 -4.56
CA ALA A 142 -3.05 0.40 -5.74
C ALA A 142 -3.93 1.67 -5.63
N ALA A 143 -3.39 2.80 -6.09
CA ALA A 143 -4.09 4.07 -6.07
C ALA A 143 -3.57 5.02 -7.14
N TYR A 144 -4.44 5.92 -7.56
CA TYR A 144 -4.15 7.10 -8.35
C TYR A 144 -4.44 8.35 -7.50
N GLN A 145 -3.64 9.39 -7.68
CA GLN A 145 -3.92 10.73 -7.17
C GLN A 145 -3.38 11.76 -8.17
N MET A 146 -3.98 12.95 -8.20
CA MET A 146 -3.46 14.08 -8.97
C MET A 146 -3.89 15.38 -8.31
N MET A 147 -2.94 16.28 -8.04
CA MET A 147 -3.23 17.51 -7.32
C MET A 147 -4.05 18.49 -8.17
N ILE A 148 -5.16 18.97 -7.61
CA ILE A 148 -5.99 20.03 -8.17
C ILE A 148 -6.44 20.94 -7.01
N GLU A 149 -6.03 22.20 -7.05
CA GLU A 149 -6.23 23.17 -5.96
C GLU A 149 -7.71 23.49 -5.68
N LYS A 150 -8.55 23.47 -6.72
CA LYS A 150 -9.93 23.94 -6.65
C LYS A 150 -10.87 23.00 -7.39
N ILE A 151 -12.02 22.73 -6.78
CA ILE A 151 -13.05 21.87 -7.37
C ILE A 151 -13.53 22.34 -8.75
N GLN A 152 -13.52 23.65 -9.05
CA GLN A 152 -13.92 24.16 -10.36
C GLN A 152 -12.97 23.73 -11.49
N ASP A 153 -11.72 23.40 -11.16
CA ASP A 153 -10.69 22.97 -12.10
C ASP A 153 -10.55 21.44 -12.15
N LEU A 154 -11.25 20.73 -11.25
CA LEU A 154 -11.26 19.27 -11.20
C LEU A 154 -12.20 18.74 -12.28
N SER A 155 -11.62 18.13 -13.32
CA SER A 155 -12.41 17.55 -14.41
C SER A 155 -13.20 16.34 -13.94
N GLU A 156 -14.37 16.13 -14.55
CA GLU A 156 -15.19 14.94 -14.33
C GLU A 156 -14.43 13.67 -14.72
N ASP A 157 -13.58 13.73 -15.74
CA ASP A 157 -12.73 12.60 -16.17
C ASP A 157 -11.73 12.21 -15.09
N GLN A 158 -11.05 13.17 -14.46
CA GLN A 158 -10.15 12.89 -13.34
C GLN A 158 -10.94 12.31 -12.16
N TRP A 159 -12.07 12.92 -11.80
CA TRP A 159 -12.93 12.42 -10.72
C TRP A 159 -13.32 10.95 -10.94
N ILE A 160 -13.81 10.62 -12.14
CA ILE A 160 -14.21 9.26 -12.49
C ILE A 160 -13.01 8.31 -12.49
N HIS A 161 -11.87 8.72 -13.06
CA HIS A 161 -10.66 7.92 -13.08
C HIS A 161 -10.17 7.59 -11.66
N THR A 162 -10.11 8.59 -10.76
CA THR A 162 -9.71 8.41 -9.37
C THR A 162 -10.60 7.39 -8.65
N PHE A 163 -11.92 7.43 -8.83
CA PHE A 163 -12.83 6.43 -8.24
C PHE A 163 -12.69 5.03 -8.86
N ASN A 164 -12.54 4.97 -10.19
CA ASN A 164 -12.32 3.72 -10.92
C ASN A 164 -11.02 3.02 -10.52
N THR A 165 -10.01 3.77 -10.11
CA THR A 165 -8.74 3.20 -9.62
C THR A 165 -8.78 2.90 -8.11
N ASN A 166 -9.35 3.79 -7.29
CA ASN A 166 -9.09 3.75 -5.84
C ASN A 166 -10.12 2.96 -5.02
N ILE A 167 -11.37 2.77 -5.49
CA ILE A 167 -12.41 2.10 -4.69
C ILE A 167 -13.15 1.01 -5.44
N HIS A 168 -13.39 1.15 -6.75
CA HIS A 168 -14.03 0.09 -7.53
C HIS A 168 -13.22 -1.22 -7.50
N PRO A 169 -11.87 -1.23 -7.63
CA PRO A 169 -11.11 -2.46 -7.57
C PRO A 169 -11.14 -3.11 -6.19
N PHE A 170 -11.18 -2.31 -5.12
CA PHE A 170 -11.29 -2.81 -3.74
C PHE A 170 -12.60 -3.58 -3.55
N PHE A 171 -13.69 -3.06 -4.12
CA PHE A 171 -14.98 -3.76 -4.14
C PHE A 171 -14.91 -5.05 -4.96
N TYR A 172 -14.44 -5.00 -6.22
CA TYR A 172 -14.42 -6.17 -7.11
C TYR A 172 -13.51 -7.27 -6.57
N LEU A 173 -12.28 -6.94 -6.19
CA LEU A 173 -11.32 -7.92 -5.66
C LEU A 173 -11.84 -8.54 -4.36
N SER A 174 -12.38 -7.74 -3.43
CA SER A 174 -12.97 -8.30 -2.21
C SER A 174 -14.13 -9.24 -2.55
N LYS A 175 -15.06 -8.82 -3.41
CA LYS A 175 -16.22 -9.62 -3.84
C LYS A 175 -15.80 -10.96 -4.44
N TYR A 176 -14.77 -10.96 -5.29
CA TYR A 176 -14.31 -12.16 -5.98
C TYR A 176 -13.40 -13.04 -5.11
N SER A 177 -12.61 -12.47 -4.20
CA SER A 177 -11.73 -13.23 -3.29
C SER A 177 -12.50 -13.92 -2.16
N LEU A 178 -13.49 -13.25 -1.56
CA LEU A 178 -14.18 -13.73 -0.35
C LEU A 178 -14.78 -15.14 -0.45
N PRO A 179 -15.36 -15.60 -1.58
CA PRO A 179 -15.80 -16.99 -1.75
C PRO A 179 -14.70 -18.05 -1.59
N HIS A 180 -13.43 -17.66 -1.72
CA HIS A 180 -12.27 -18.54 -1.66
C HIS A 180 -11.42 -18.35 -0.40
N MET A 181 -11.71 -17.32 0.40
CA MET A 181 -11.05 -17.05 1.67
C MET A 181 -11.66 -17.92 2.78
N LYS A 182 -10.83 -18.34 3.73
CA LYS A 182 -11.22 -19.25 4.83
C LYS A 182 -11.19 -18.51 6.16
N LYS A 183 -11.72 -19.15 7.21
CA LYS A 183 -11.52 -18.67 8.59
C LYS A 183 -10.03 -18.47 8.85
N GLY A 184 -9.68 -17.29 9.37
CA GLY A 184 -8.28 -16.86 9.59
C GLY A 184 -7.72 -15.97 8.49
N SER A 185 -8.34 -15.92 7.30
CA SER A 185 -7.95 -15.01 6.22
C SER A 185 -8.24 -13.55 6.58
N THR A 186 -7.61 -12.62 5.86
CA THR A 186 -7.77 -11.18 6.12
C THR A 186 -7.68 -10.31 4.87
N ILE A 187 -8.43 -9.21 4.88
CA ILE A 187 -8.36 -8.15 3.88
C ILE A 187 -7.79 -6.91 4.57
N ILE A 188 -6.83 -6.27 3.92
CA ILE A 188 -6.22 -5.02 4.36
C ILE A 188 -6.40 -4.01 3.24
N ASN A 189 -6.91 -2.83 3.59
CA ASN A 189 -7.15 -1.76 2.63
C ASN A 189 -6.23 -0.58 2.92
N ASN A 190 -5.44 -0.15 1.93
CA ASN A 190 -4.60 1.04 2.05
C ASN A 190 -5.44 2.30 1.84
N ALA A 191 -5.88 2.90 2.95
CA ALA A 191 -6.58 4.18 2.93
C ALA A 191 -5.55 5.32 2.85
N SER A 192 -5.71 6.36 3.67
CA SER A 192 -4.78 7.48 3.78
C SER A 192 -5.16 8.32 5.00
N ILE A 193 -4.20 9.05 5.55
CA ILE A 193 -4.49 10.14 6.49
C ILE A 193 -5.49 11.16 5.89
N ASN A 194 -5.48 11.35 4.56
CA ASN A 194 -6.33 12.33 3.88
C ASN A 194 -7.82 12.14 4.18
N ALA A 195 -8.27 10.90 4.35
CA ALA A 195 -9.66 10.59 4.74
C ALA A 195 -10.08 11.20 6.08
N TYR A 196 -9.11 11.57 6.93
CA TYR A 196 -9.32 12.08 8.27
C TYR A 196 -9.02 13.58 8.39
N VAL A 197 -7.97 14.05 7.70
CA VAL A 197 -7.56 15.46 7.78
C VAL A 197 -8.21 16.34 6.71
N GLY A 198 -8.81 15.75 5.66
CA GLY A 198 -9.51 16.50 4.62
C GLY A 198 -8.57 17.34 3.76
N ARG A 199 -7.58 16.71 3.12
CA ARG A 199 -6.59 17.41 2.30
C ARG A 199 -7.25 18.05 1.05
N PRO A 200 -7.28 19.39 0.92
CA PRO A 200 -8.17 20.09 -0.01
C PRO A 200 -7.74 20.01 -1.48
N ASP A 201 -6.44 20.04 -1.75
CA ASP A 201 -5.79 19.96 -3.07
C ASP A 201 -5.82 18.55 -3.69
N LEU A 202 -6.45 17.59 -3.01
CA LEU A 202 -6.61 16.20 -3.42
C LEU A 202 -8.05 15.73 -3.15
N LEU A 203 -9.05 16.51 -3.54
CA LEU A 203 -10.45 16.30 -3.13
C LEU A 203 -11.04 14.95 -3.56
N ASP A 204 -10.86 14.56 -4.82
CA ASP A 204 -11.29 13.25 -5.36
C ASP A 204 -10.57 12.08 -4.66
N TYR A 205 -9.25 12.16 -4.53
CA TYR A 205 -8.45 11.17 -3.82
C TYR A 205 -8.90 11.06 -2.36
N THR A 206 -9.00 12.19 -1.64
CA THR A 206 -9.49 12.26 -0.26
C THR A 206 -10.86 11.60 -0.11
N SER A 207 -11.78 11.86 -1.05
CA SER A 207 -13.11 11.26 -1.09
C SER A 207 -13.04 9.74 -1.26
N THR A 208 -12.21 9.23 -2.18
CA THR A 208 -12.03 7.78 -2.36
C THR A 208 -11.42 7.12 -1.12
N LYS A 209 -10.48 7.78 -0.43
CA LYS A 209 -9.92 7.24 0.82
C LYS A 209 -10.95 7.22 1.95
N GLY A 210 -11.87 8.19 2.02
CA GLY A 210 -13.04 8.13 2.91
C GLY A 210 -13.99 6.97 2.59
N ALA A 211 -14.22 6.69 1.30
CA ALA A 211 -15.00 5.54 0.86
C ALA A 211 -14.34 4.22 1.27
N ILE A 212 -13.01 4.10 1.17
CA ILE A 212 -12.25 2.92 1.62
C ILE A 212 -12.44 2.68 3.12
N ILE A 213 -12.40 3.73 3.96
CA ILE A 213 -12.62 3.59 5.41
C ILE A 213 -14.03 3.04 5.71
N SER A 214 -15.05 3.61 5.07
CA SER A 214 -16.43 3.17 5.27
C SER A 214 -16.66 1.74 4.73
N PHE A 215 -16.08 1.43 3.56
CA PHE A 215 -16.10 0.09 2.98
C PHE A 215 -15.45 -0.95 3.90
N THR A 216 -14.30 -0.63 4.49
CA THR A 216 -13.58 -1.49 5.43
C THR A 216 -14.46 -1.86 6.63
N ARG A 217 -15.09 -0.86 7.25
CA ARG A 217 -15.99 -1.06 8.39
C ARG A 217 -17.21 -1.90 8.03
N GLY A 218 -17.85 -1.58 6.91
CA GLY A 218 -19.02 -2.32 6.42
C GLY A 218 -18.70 -3.79 6.10
N LEU A 219 -17.61 -4.03 5.38
CA LEU A 219 -17.21 -5.39 4.99
C LEU A 219 -16.74 -6.22 6.19
N SER A 220 -16.06 -5.59 7.15
CA SER A 220 -15.70 -6.23 8.43
C SER A 220 -16.94 -6.78 9.15
N ASN A 221 -17.97 -5.95 9.32
CA ASN A 221 -19.22 -6.34 9.97
C ASN A 221 -19.93 -7.50 9.27
N GLN A 222 -19.77 -7.63 7.94
CA GLN A 222 -20.38 -8.70 7.15
C GLN A 222 -19.65 -10.06 7.23
N PHE A 223 -18.37 -10.07 7.60
CA PHE A 223 -17.51 -11.26 7.47
C PHE A 223 -16.77 -11.66 8.76
N VAL A 224 -16.90 -10.86 9.83
CA VAL A 224 -16.29 -11.18 11.13
C VAL A 224 -16.82 -12.48 11.73
N ASP A 225 -18.11 -12.80 11.53
CA ASP A 225 -18.76 -14.04 11.97
C ASP A 225 -18.21 -15.29 11.25
N LYS A 226 -17.74 -15.11 10.01
CA LYS A 226 -17.01 -16.13 9.23
C LYS A 226 -15.53 -16.25 9.61
N GLY A 227 -15.08 -15.42 10.56
CA GLY A 227 -13.69 -15.39 11.01
C GLY A 227 -12.72 -14.81 9.98
N ILE A 228 -13.19 -13.91 9.12
CA ILE A 228 -12.35 -13.13 8.20
C ILE A 228 -12.27 -11.70 8.72
N ARG A 229 -11.06 -11.19 8.89
CA ARG A 229 -10.83 -9.83 9.40
C ARG A 229 -10.65 -8.86 8.24
N VAL A 230 -11.24 -7.67 8.35
CA VAL A 230 -11.10 -6.61 7.35
C VAL A 230 -10.66 -5.34 8.07
N ASN A 231 -9.47 -4.83 7.76
CA ASN A 231 -8.90 -3.64 8.41
C ASN A 231 -8.32 -2.68 7.37
N ALA A 232 -8.02 -1.46 7.81
CA ALA A 232 -7.33 -0.47 6.99
C ALA A 232 -6.02 -0.03 7.65
N ILE A 233 -5.11 0.45 6.82
CA ILE A 233 -4.02 1.34 7.24
C ILE A 233 -4.30 2.74 6.70
N ALA A 234 -3.89 3.77 7.43
CA ALA A 234 -3.97 5.16 7.00
C ALA A 234 -2.59 5.81 7.08
N PRO A 235 -1.74 5.62 6.04
CA PRO A 235 -0.43 6.24 5.99
C PRO A 235 -0.50 7.75 5.94
N GLY A 236 0.53 8.39 6.50
CA GLY A 236 0.80 9.82 6.31
C GLY A 236 1.61 10.07 5.02
N PRO A 237 2.54 11.03 5.02
CA PRO A 237 3.49 11.18 3.91
C PRO A 237 4.48 10.02 3.90
N VAL A 238 4.50 9.27 2.79
CA VAL A 238 5.42 8.15 2.57
C VAL A 238 6.19 8.39 1.27
N TRP A 239 7.51 8.23 1.31
CA TRP A 239 8.34 8.43 0.12
C TRP A 239 8.19 7.26 -0.86
N THR A 240 7.50 7.52 -1.99
CA THR A 240 7.15 6.53 -3.02
C THR A 240 7.11 7.21 -4.41
N PRO A 241 7.13 6.45 -5.52
CA PRO A 241 7.07 7.01 -6.87
C PRO A 241 5.80 7.82 -7.18
N LEU A 242 4.71 7.57 -6.45
CA LEU A 242 3.49 8.35 -6.59
C LEU A 242 3.71 9.84 -6.28
N ILE A 243 4.68 10.17 -5.42
CA ILE A 243 4.93 11.56 -4.99
C ILE A 243 5.50 12.41 -6.13
N PRO A 244 6.67 12.09 -6.73
CA PRO A 244 7.19 12.86 -7.85
C PRO A 244 6.32 12.79 -9.11
N ALA A 245 5.44 11.79 -9.22
CA ALA A 245 4.53 11.65 -10.36
C ALA A 245 3.26 12.51 -10.29
N THR A 246 2.93 13.05 -9.11
CA THR A 246 1.59 13.65 -8.86
C THR A 246 1.60 14.92 -8.02
N MET A 247 2.72 15.24 -7.37
CA MET A 247 2.87 16.45 -6.54
C MET A 247 3.80 17.48 -7.17
N ASN A 248 3.41 18.74 -7.09
CA ASN A 248 4.27 19.86 -7.50
C ASN A 248 5.47 20.03 -6.55
N GLU A 249 6.45 20.84 -6.98
CA GLU A 249 7.69 21.10 -6.22
C GLU A 249 7.43 21.63 -4.80
N GLU A 250 6.44 22.52 -4.62
CA GLU A 250 6.12 23.08 -3.31
C GLU A 250 5.62 22.02 -2.33
N ALA A 251 4.68 21.18 -2.77
CA ALA A 251 4.14 20.07 -1.99
C ALA A 251 5.23 19.05 -1.63
N GLN A 252 6.17 18.78 -2.55
CA GLN A 252 7.31 17.89 -2.27
C GLN A 252 8.26 18.47 -1.21
N LYS A 253 8.55 19.78 -1.25
CA LYS A 253 9.38 20.45 -0.23
C LYS A 253 8.76 20.43 1.16
N GLN A 254 7.42 20.43 1.22
CA GLN A 254 6.65 20.39 2.46
C GLN A 254 6.27 18.96 2.89
N PHE A 255 6.77 17.93 2.19
CA PHE A 255 6.36 16.54 2.37
C PHE A 255 6.96 15.93 3.66
N THR A 256 6.34 16.26 4.79
CA THR A 256 6.79 15.86 6.13
C THR A 256 5.63 15.62 7.08
N ALA A 257 5.92 15.03 8.24
CA ALA A 257 4.98 14.76 9.33
C ALA A 257 5.51 15.36 10.66
N PRO A 258 4.73 15.35 11.76
CA PRO A 258 5.21 15.81 13.07
C PRO A 258 6.51 15.15 13.56
N MET A 259 6.82 13.92 13.13
CA MET A 259 8.11 13.26 13.33
C MET A 259 9.28 13.89 12.55
N GLY A 260 9.06 14.98 11.82
CA GLY A 260 10.08 15.79 11.14
C GLY A 260 10.61 15.19 9.85
N ARG A 261 9.98 14.15 9.31
CA ARG A 261 10.32 13.51 8.04
C ARG A 261 9.11 12.75 7.46
N PRO A 262 9.12 12.42 6.16
CA PRO A 262 8.22 11.39 5.64
C PRO A 262 8.61 9.99 6.15
N ALA A 263 7.64 9.08 6.14
CA ALA A 263 7.86 7.67 6.40
C ALA A 263 8.52 6.99 5.20
N GLN A 264 9.26 5.92 5.45
CA GLN A 264 9.72 5.00 4.43
C GLN A 264 8.68 3.90 4.18
N PRO A 265 8.62 3.31 2.97
CA PRO A 265 7.69 2.22 2.66
C PRO A 265 7.73 1.04 3.66
N SER A 266 8.92 0.66 4.12
CA SER A 266 9.11 -0.41 5.09
C SER A 266 8.39 -0.18 6.42
N GLU A 267 8.34 1.06 6.90
CA GLU A 267 7.67 1.42 8.16
C GLU A 267 6.16 1.16 8.07
N ILE A 268 5.57 1.42 6.90
CA ILE A 268 4.16 1.14 6.63
C ILE A 268 3.93 -0.36 6.49
N ALA A 269 4.81 -1.06 5.76
CA ALA A 269 4.73 -2.50 5.55
C ALA A 269 4.72 -3.29 6.87
N THR A 270 5.43 -2.84 7.92
CA THR A 270 5.36 -3.49 9.24
C THR A 270 3.95 -3.50 9.84
N CYS A 271 3.16 -2.44 9.61
CA CYS A 271 1.77 -2.37 10.04
C CYS A 271 0.89 -3.35 9.24
N VAL A 272 1.19 -3.52 7.95
CA VAL A 272 0.51 -4.49 7.09
C VAL A 272 0.81 -5.92 7.53
N VAL A 273 2.07 -6.24 7.88
CA VAL A 273 2.43 -7.55 8.47
C VAL A 273 1.65 -7.82 9.76
N PHE A 274 1.59 -6.84 10.67
CA PHE A 274 0.81 -6.97 11.91
C PHE A 274 -0.66 -7.30 11.62
N LEU A 275 -1.30 -6.54 10.73
CA LEU A 275 -2.70 -6.76 10.34
C LEU A 275 -2.91 -8.07 9.57
N ALA A 276 -1.92 -8.54 8.82
CA ALA A 276 -1.97 -9.80 8.09
C ALA A 276 -1.86 -11.02 9.02
N SER A 277 -1.08 -10.88 10.10
CA SER A 277 -0.77 -11.97 11.03
C SER A 277 -1.84 -12.20 12.10
N THR A 278 -1.70 -13.29 12.85
CA THR A 278 -2.53 -13.61 14.02
C THR A 278 -2.30 -12.69 15.22
N ASP A 279 -1.25 -11.86 15.21
CA ASP A 279 -0.99 -10.85 16.25
C ASP A 279 -2.15 -9.84 16.35
N SER A 280 -2.91 -9.66 15.27
CA SER A 280 -4.10 -8.80 15.20
C SER A 280 -5.43 -9.58 15.25
N SER A 281 -5.43 -10.78 15.88
CA SER A 281 -6.59 -11.69 15.92
C SER A 281 -7.87 -11.09 16.50
N SER A 282 -7.78 -10.09 17.40
CA SER A 282 -8.92 -9.37 17.97
C SER A 282 -9.20 -8.01 17.30
N ILE A 283 -8.63 -7.75 16.11
CA ILE A 283 -8.74 -6.48 15.39
C ILE A 283 -9.45 -6.71 14.06
N SER A 284 -10.66 -6.18 13.92
CA SER A 284 -11.43 -6.13 12.67
C SER A 284 -12.23 -4.82 12.61
N GLY A 285 -12.35 -4.23 11.41
CA GLY A 285 -13.04 -2.98 11.16
C GLY A 285 -12.25 -1.73 11.58
N GLN A 286 -10.99 -1.91 11.99
CA GLN A 286 -10.15 -0.85 12.56
C GLN A 286 -9.24 -0.22 11.51
N THR A 287 -8.74 0.97 11.82
CA THR A 287 -7.71 1.66 11.03
C THR A 287 -6.46 1.85 11.87
N ILE A 288 -5.30 1.40 11.35
CA ILE A 288 -4.00 1.71 11.95
C ILE A 288 -3.44 2.99 11.30
N HIS A 289 -3.18 4.01 12.11
CA HIS A 289 -2.65 5.29 11.67
C HIS A 289 -1.11 5.32 11.74
N CYS A 290 -0.45 4.96 10.63
CA CYS A 290 0.99 5.00 10.46
C CYS A 290 1.43 6.30 9.77
N ASN A 291 1.27 7.43 10.47
CA ASN A 291 1.25 8.75 9.83
C ASN A 291 2.26 9.77 10.34
N GLY A 292 3.25 9.33 11.14
CA GLY A 292 4.31 10.22 11.64
C GLY A 292 3.85 11.18 12.74
N GLY A 293 2.79 10.85 13.48
CA GLY A 293 2.40 11.57 14.71
C GLY A 293 1.29 12.60 14.53
N THR A 294 0.62 12.65 13.38
CA THR A 294 -0.53 13.54 13.18
C THR A 294 -1.74 12.98 13.91
N ILE A 295 -2.26 13.76 14.87
CA ILE A 295 -3.47 13.42 15.62
C ILE A 295 -4.70 13.58 14.73
N VAL A 296 -5.51 12.52 14.64
CA VAL A 296 -6.70 12.45 13.78
C VAL A 296 -7.95 11.97 14.51
N ASN A 297 -7.94 11.99 15.85
CA ASN A 297 -9.04 11.51 16.68
C ASN A 297 -9.43 10.05 16.34
N GLY A 298 -8.41 9.17 16.31
CA GLY A 298 -8.54 7.76 15.96
C GLY A 298 -9.18 6.89 17.04
#